data_AF-A0A1G3PHT4-F1
#
_entry.id   AF-A0A1G3PHT4-F1
#
_cell.length_a   1.000
_cell.length_b   1.000
_cell.length_c   1.000
_cell.angle_alpha   90.00
_cell.angle_beta   90.00
_cell.angle_gamma   90.00
#
_symmetry.space_group_name_H-M   'P 1'
#
loop_
_entity.id
_entity.type
_entity.pdbx_description
1 polymer ?
#
loop_
_entity_poly.entity_id
_entity_poly.type
_entity_poly.pdbx_seq_one_letter_code
_entity_poly.pdbx_strand_id
1 'polypeptide(L)'
;MKYLFLIGIVSMITLAGCSSKPYTAKQVILQNYPAGDSQVKVCILSYGSEFKMKLIDALAAGLNSRDISVTVDSISNAGKYSPADYDAVVLLSSIEKFGPLKPAPEYIIANNYSPKIVYVSMYTLFAAPYGEGLDQSKIDAITSASSDDEAVLKDTEKAVVSKVMKVLGIAE
;
A
#
# COMPACT_ATOMS: atom_id res chain seq x y z
N MET A 1 0.03 -74.13 -2.64
CA MET A 1 1.07 -73.10 -2.43
C MET A 1 0.58 -71.82 -3.07
N LYS A 2 0.26 -70.81 -2.24
CA LYS A 2 -0.36 -69.54 -2.65
C LYS A 2 0.75 -68.51 -2.86
N TYR A 3 0.90 -68.02 -4.09
CA TYR A 3 1.55 -66.76 -4.37
C TYR A 3 0.45 -65.70 -4.46
N LEU A 4 0.40 -64.77 -3.51
CA LEU A 4 -0.48 -63.61 -3.58
C LEU A 4 0.36 -62.34 -3.42
N PHE A 5 0.46 -61.63 -4.55
CA PHE A 5 0.55 -60.18 -4.77
C PHE A 5 0.97 -59.30 -3.58
N LEU A 6 2.17 -58.71 -3.61
CA LEU A 6 2.51 -57.40 -4.23
C LEU A 6 1.89 -56.17 -3.52
N ILE A 7 2.79 -55.44 -2.84
CA ILE A 7 3.03 -53.99 -2.94
C ILE A 7 1.87 -53.04 -2.60
N GLY A 8 2.13 -52.18 -1.62
CA GLY A 8 1.87 -50.75 -1.81
C GLY A 8 0.94 -50.08 -0.82
N ILE A 9 1.41 -49.82 0.39
CA ILE A 9 0.95 -48.65 1.16
C ILE A 9 2.19 -47.89 1.66
N VAL A 10 2.88 -47.27 0.70
CA VAL A 10 3.73 -46.11 0.96
C VAL A 10 2.90 -44.90 0.58
N SER A 11 2.21 -44.29 1.53
CA SER A 11 1.90 -42.85 1.50
C SER A 11 1.31 -42.44 2.83
N MET A 12 2.13 -42.47 3.88
CA MET A 12 1.88 -41.67 5.06
C MET A 12 2.19 -40.22 4.66
N ILE A 13 1.18 -39.57 4.08
CA ILE A 13 1.21 -38.15 3.71
C ILE A 13 1.43 -37.38 5.01
N THR A 14 2.69 -37.03 5.27
CA THR A 14 3.04 -35.96 6.19
C THR A 14 2.54 -34.67 5.58
N LEU A 15 1.29 -34.32 5.89
CA LEU A 15 0.80 -32.95 5.90
C LEU A 15 1.67 -32.20 6.91
N ALA A 16 2.87 -31.80 6.48
CA ALA A 16 3.61 -30.74 7.11
C ALA A 16 2.66 -29.55 7.11
N GLY A 17 2.05 -29.32 8.27
CA GLY A 17 1.30 -28.12 8.55
C GLY A 17 2.24 -26.96 8.26
N CYS A 18 2.07 -26.34 7.09
CA CYS A 18 2.40 -24.94 6.91
C CYS A 18 1.53 -24.22 7.94
N SER A 19 2.07 -24.07 9.16
CA SER A 19 1.63 -23.08 10.12
C SER A 19 1.86 -21.73 9.46
N SER A 20 0.92 -21.32 8.61
CA SER A 20 0.72 -19.93 8.26
C SER A 20 0.48 -19.24 9.59
N LYS A 21 1.51 -18.57 10.12
CA LYS A 21 1.32 -17.66 11.25
C LYS A 21 0.13 -16.77 10.89
N PRO A 22 -0.92 -16.71 11.73
CA PRO A 22 -2.08 -15.89 11.41
C PRO A 22 -1.58 -14.47 11.16
N TYR A 23 -1.93 -13.93 9.99
CA TYR A 23 -1.62 -12.54 9.67
C TYR A 23 -2.39 -11.66 10.64
N THR A 24 -1.71 -11.12 11.65
CA THR A 24 -2.29 -10.12 12.54
C THR A 24 -2.27 -8.79 11.80
N ALA A 25 -3.40 -8.41 11.22
CA ALA A 25 -3.57 -7.08 10.65
C ALA A 25 -3.32 -6.03 11.74
N LYS A 26 -2.25 -5.24 11.61
CA LYS A 26 -2.07 -4.05 12.45
C LYS A 26 -3.15 -3.05 12.07
N GLN A 27 -3.72 -2.33 13.03
CA GLN A 27 -4.63 -1.22 12.71
C GLN A 27 -3.81 0.05 12.52
N VAL A 28 -4.08 0.80 11.44
CA VAL A 28 -3.60 2.18 11.31
C VAL A 28 -4.55 3.03 12.15
N ILE A 29 -4.01 3.64 13.20
CA ILE A 29 -4.71 4.64 14.01
C ILE A 29 -4.43 6.01 13.40
N LEU A 30 -5.43 6.90 13.40
CA LEU A 30 -5.29 8.29 12.96
C LEU A 30 -4.07 8.93 13.64
N GLN A 31 -3.12 9.36 12.83
CA GLN A 31 -1.89 10.02 13.27
C GLN A 31 -1.74 11.34 12.51
N ASN A 32 -1.42 12.41 13.25
CA ASN A 32 -1.13 13.70 12.66
C ASN A 32 0.33 14.04 12.97
N TYR A 33 1.05 14.38 11.93
CA TYR A 33 2.40 14.89 12.01
C TYR A 33 2.35 16.36 11.59
N PRO A 34 2.23 17.30 12.54
CA PRO A 34 2.19 18.71 12.21
C PRO A 34 3.55 19.16 11.72
N ALA A 35 3.57 19.93 10.64
CA ALA A 35 4.76 20.64 10.19
C ALA A 35 4.55 22.14 10.41
N GLY A 36 5.16 22.68 11.47
CA GLY A 36 5.25 24.12 11.75
C GLY A 36 3.99 24.93 11.40
N ASP A 37 4.22 26.01 10.65
CA ASP A 37 3.18 26.89 10.08
C ASP A 37 2.83 26.51 8.63
N SER A 38 3.15 25.28 8.21
CA SER A 38 2.97 24.85 6.83
C SER A 38 1.50 24.89 6.40
N GLN A 39 1.28 25.50 5.23
CA GLN A 39 -0.02 25.46 4.57
C GLN A 39 -0.20 24.19 3.72
N VAL A 40 0.87 23.44 3.44
CA VAL A 40 0.83 22.27 2.57
C VAL A 40 0.44 21.03 3.38
N LYS A 41 -0.60 20.33 2.91
CA LYS A 41 -1.20 19.19 3.61
C LYS A 41 -1.20 17.94 2.73
N VAL A 42 -0.66 16.86 3.26
CA VAL A 42 -0.66 15.54 2.63
C VAL A 42 -1.44 14.56 3.49
N CYS A 43 -2.37 13.82 2.87
CA CYS A 43 -3.05 12.70 3.50
C CYS A 43 -2.42 11.39 3.04
N ILE A 44 -2.14 10.46 3.95
CA ILE A 44 -1.70 9.09 3.64
C ILE A 44 -2.76 8.12 4.15
N LEU A 45 -3.36 7.36 3.23
CA LEU A 45 -4.35 6.34 3.55
C LEU A 45 -3.77 4.96 3.29
N SER A 46 -3.73 4.11 4.30
CA SER A 46 -3.04 2.81 4.23
C SER A 46 -3.80 1.69 4.93
N TYR A 47 -3.64 0.46 4.46
CA TYR A 47 -3.87 -0.70 5.32
C TYR A 47 -2.73 -0.87 6.32
N GLY A 48 -2.99 -1.51 7.45
CA GLY A 48 -1.90 -1.83 8.37
C GLY A 48 -1.17 -3.09 7.95
N SER A 49 0.13 -2.93 7.72
CA SER A 49 1.12 -4.00 7.66
C SER A 49 2.44 -3.46 8.21
N GLU A 50 3.33 -4.33 8.66
CA GLU A 50 4.61 -3.88 9.23
C GLU A 50 5.42 -3.03 8.25
N PHE A 51 5.54 -3.49 6.99
CA PHE A 51 6.19 -2.74 5.92
C PHE A 51 5.55 -1.37 5.67
N LYS A 52 4.21 -1.30 5.57
CA LYS A 52 3.52 -0.02 5.33
C LYS A 52 3.68 0.95 6.49
N MET A 53 3.73 0.48 7.73
CA MET A 53 4.00 1.34 8.87
C MET A 53 5.41 1.93 8.81
N LYS A 54 6.43 1.12 8.49
CA LYS A 54 7.81 1.63 8.27
C LYS A 54 7.86 2.65 7.13
N LEU A 55 7.14 2.40 6.04
CA LEU A 55 7.05 3.35 4.93
C LEU A 55 6.34 4.64 5.33
N ILE A 56 5.22 4.55 6.07
CA ILE A 56 4.50 5.71 6.59
C ILE A 56 5.44 6.57 7.45
N ASP A 57 6.18 5.96 8.36
CA ASP A 57 7.10 6.68 9.25
C ASP A 57 8.20 7.38 8.44
N ALA A 58 8.78 6.70 7.45
CA ALA A 58 9.78 7.27 6.56
C ALA A 58 9.21 8.43 5.71
N LEU A 59 8.02 8.25 5.11
CA LEU A 59 7.33 9.28 4.35
C LEU A 59 6.98 10.50 5.22
N ALA A 60 6.43 10.27 6.40
CA ALA A 60 6.08 11.35 7.32
C ALA A 60 7.34 12.14 7.72
N ALA A 61 8.43 11.46 8.08
CA ALA A 61 9.70 12.11 8.39
C ALA A 61 10.25 12.92 7.20
N GLY A 62 10.26 12.32 6.00
CA GLY A 62 10.76 12.97 4.78
C GLY A 62 9.93 14.18 4.38
N LEU A 63 8.60 14.10 4.44
CA LEU A 63 7.70 15.21 4.11
C LEU A 63 7.76 16.31 5.18
N ASN A 64 7.74 15.97 6.47
CA ASN A 64 7.86 16.96 7.55
C ASN A 64 9.18 17.72 7.50
N SER A 65 10.28 17.06 7.08
CA SER A 65 11.58 17.74 6.92
C SER A 65 11.56 18.85 5.88
N ARG A 66 10.52 18.89 5.04
CA ARG A 66 10.25 19.89 3.99
C ARG A 66 9.10 20.83 4.37
N ASP A 67 8.74 20.89 5.65
CA ASP A 67 7.63 21.68 6.16
C ASP A 67 6.30 21.33 5.47
N ILE A 68 5.94 20.05 5.44
CA ILE A 68 4.66 19.55 4.88
C ILE A 68 3.92 18.80 5.98
N SER A 69 2.68 19.19 6.29
CA SER A 69 1.86 18.53 7.31
C SER A 69 1.32 17.20 6.79
N VAL A 70 1.44 16.13 7.58
CA VAL A 70 1.01 14.78 7.18
C VAL A 70 -0.10 14.26 8.10
N THR A 71 -1.24 13.89 7.52
CA THR A 71 -2.32 13.15 8.20
C THR A 71 -2.31 11.72 7.69
N VAL A 72 -2.28 10.76 8.60
CA VAL A 72 -2.29 9.32 8.29
C VAL A 72 -3.51 8.66 8.88
N ASP A 73 -4.25 7.88 8.10
CA ASP A 73 -5.36 7.07 8.59
C ASP A 73 -5.47 5.74 7.83
N SER A 74 -6.32 4.85 8.35
CA SER A 74 -6.72 3.63 7.67
C SER A 74 -7.44 3.96 6.37
N ILE A 75 -7.05 3.29 5.28
CA ILE A 75 -7.76 3.42 3.99
C ILE A 75 -9.21 2.91 4.04
N SER A 76 -9.57 2.11 5.05
CA SER A 76 -10.98 1.77 5.30
C SER A 76 -11.83 2.99 5.67
N ASN A 77 -11.21 4.10 6.11
CA ASN A 77 -11.86 5.38 6.39
C ASN A 77 -11.82 6.35 5.18
N ALA A 78 -11.37 5.92 3.99
CA ALA A 78 -11.13 6.81 2.85
C ALA A 78 -12.33 7.69 2.49
N GLY A 79 -13.57 7.20 2.64
CA GLY A 79 -14.79 7.98 2.39
C GLY A 79 -15.00 9.21 3.30
N LYS A 80 -14.19 9.39 4.35
CA LYS A 80 -14.20 10.58 5.22
C LYS A 80 -13.29 11.71 4.72
N TYR A 81 -12.47 11.44 3.71
CA TYR A 81 -11.44 12.36 3.21
C TYR A 81 -11.78 12.80 1.79
N SER A 82 -11.50 14.05 1.44
CA SER A 82 -11.62 14.57 0.08
C SER A 82 -10.26 15.07 -0.41
N PRO A 83 -9.82 14.76 -1.64
CA PRO A 83 -8.63 15.36 -2.22
C PRO A 83 -8.71 16.89 -2.36
N ALA A 84 -9.89 17.50 -2.21
CA ALA A 84 -10.02 18.95 -2.19
C ALA A 84 -9.45 19.58 -0.91
N ASP A 85 -9.44 18.84 0.20
CA ASP A 85 -8.99 19.33 1.53
C ASP A 85 -7.48 19.21 1.74
N TYR A 86 -6.79 18.55 0.80
CA TYR A 86 -5.36 18.28 0.83
C TYR A 86 -4.70 18.70 -0.48
N ASP A 87 -3.39 18.91 -0.47
CA ASP A 87 -2.60 19.21 -1.66
C ASP A 87 -2.18 17.92 -2.37
N ALA A 88 -1.97 16.84 -1.61
CA ALA A 88 -1.83 15.49 -2.15
C ALA A 88 -2.47 14.44 -1.24
N VAL A 89 -2.93 13.33 -1.84
CA VAL A 89 -3.43 12.15 -1.13
C VAL A 89 -2.67 10.92 -1.61
N VAL A 90 -1.94 10.26 -0.72
CA VAL A 90 -1.19 9.04 -0.98
C VAL A 90 -2.02 7.83 -0.55
N LEU A 91 -2.28 6.89 -1.46
CA LEU A 91 -3.00 5.65 -1.18
C LEU A 91 -2.02 4.48 -1.19
N LEU A 92 -1.74 3.91 -0.01
CA LEU A 92 -0.90 2.72 0.14
C LEU A 92 -1.77 1.46 0.14
N SER A 93 -2.04 0.94 -1.06
CA SER A 93 -2.91 -0.22 -1.26
C SER A 93 -2.13 -1.53 -1.26
N SER A 94 -2.76 -2.59 -0.75
CA SER A 94 -2.31 -3.97 -0.99
C SER A 94 -3.04 -4.54 -2.20
N ILE A 95 -2.35 -5.42 -2.92
CA ILE A 95 -3.00 -6.32 -3.89
C ILE A 95 -3.27 -7.68 -3.24
N GLU A 96 -4.51 -8.18 -3.38
CA GLU A 96 -4.86 -9.55 -3.01
C GLU A 96 -5.47 -10.29 -4.22
N LYS A 97 -4.96 -11.51 -4.47
CA LYS A 97 -5.38 -12.49 -5.51
C LYS A 97 -5.44 -11.97 -6.95
N PHE A 98 -6.31 -11.01 -7.27
CA PHE A 98 -6.59 -10.53 -8.63
C PHE A 98 -6.64 -9.01 -8.79
N GLY A 99 -6.44 -8.24 -7.72
CA GLY A 99 -6.47 -6.78 -7.82
C GLY A 99 -6.31 -6.06 -6.48
N PRO A 100 -6.28 -4.73 -6.51
CA PRO A 100 -6.18 -3.94 -5.30
C PRO A 100 -7.42 -4.12 -4.42
N LEU A 101 -7.22 -4.02 -3.11
CA LEU A 101 -8.33 -4.03 -2.16
C LEU A 101 -9.26 -2.83 -2.40
N LYS A 102 -10.58 -3.11 -2.48
CA LYS A 102 -11.64 -2.21 -2.96
C LYS A 102 -11.60 -0.74 -2.48
N PRO A 103 -11.32 -0.42 -1.21
CA PRO A 103 -11.25 0.97 -0.75
C PRO A 103 -10.37 1.92 -1.57
N ALA A 104 -9.22 1.47 -2.07
CA ALA A 104 -8.34 2.32 -2.90
C ALA A 104 -8.98 2.66 -4.26
N PRO A 105 -9.37 1.69 -5.11
CA PRO A 105 -10.00 2.00 -6.38
C PRO A 105 -11.34 2.71 -6.23
N GLU A 106 -12.16 2.37 -5.23
CA GLU A 106 -13.42 3.07 -4.95
C GLU A 106 -13.17 4.55 -4.65
N TYR A 107 -12.16 4.88 -3.84
CA TYR A 107 -11.78 6.26 -3.56
C TYR A 107 -11.30 7.01 -4.80
N ILE A 108 -10.46 6.39 -5.63
CA ILE A 108 -9.95 7.00 -6.87
C ILE A 108 -11.11 7.32 -7.83
N ILE A 109 -12.02 6.37 -8.03
CA ILE A 109 -13.17 6.50 -8.93
C ILE A 109 -14.14 7.55 -8.41
N ALA A 110 -14.47 7.53 -7.12
CA ALA A 110 -15.38 8.49 -6.49
C ALA A 110 -14.86 9.94 -6.59
N ASN A 111 -13.54 10.11 -6.62
CA ASN A 111 -12.87 11.40 -6.77
C ASN A 111 -12.41 11.68 -8.22
N ASN A 112 -13.02 11.00 -9.19
CA ASN A 112 -12.82 11.20 -10.63
C ASN A 112 -11.33 11.28 -11.03
N TYR A 113 -10.50 10.37 -10.51
CA TYR A 113 -9.07 10.30 -10.83
C TYR A 113 -8.34 11.64 -10.60
N SER A 114 -8.66 12.31 -9.49
CA SER A 114 -8.03 13.60 -9.14
C SER A 114 -6.50 13.55 -9.28
N PRO A 115 -5.88 14.56 -9.92
CA PRO A 115 -4.43 14.60 -10.13
C PRO A 115 -3.64 14.75 -8.81
N LYS A 116 -4.34 15.03 -7.70
CA LYS A 116 -3.76 15.07 -6.35
C LYS A 116 -3.55 13.69 -5.73
N ILE A 117 -4.09 12.63 -6.34
CA ILE A 117 -4.00 11.27 -5.82
C ILE A 117 -2.71 10.61 -6.32
N VAL A 118 -1.86 10.19 -5.38
CA VAL A 118 -0.70 9.34 -5.62
C VAL A 118 -1.04 7.93 -5.19
N TYR A 119 -1.15 7.00 -6.13
CA TYR A 119 -1.52 5.63 -5.84
C TYR A 119 -0.29 4.72 -5.79
N VAL A 120 -0.13 4.01 -4.67
CA VAL A 120 0.97 3.08 -4.43
C VAL A 120 0.38 1.69 -4.28
N SER A 121 0.71 0.83 -5.22
CA SER A 121 0.27 -0.55 -5.25
C SER A 121 1.37 -1.47 -4.75
N MET A 122 1.16 -2.04 -3.56
CA MET A 122 2.08 -2.98 -2.94
C MET A 122 1.64 -4.42 -3.19
N TYR A 123 2.51 -5.21 -3.83
CA TYR A 123 2.21 -6.59 -4.18
C TYR A 123 3.22 -7.56 -3.57
N THR A 124 2.79 -8.80 -3.37
CA THR A 124 3.65 -9.90 -2.90
C THR A 124 4.10 -10.79 -4.05
N LEU A 125 3.24 -11.10 -5.04
CA LEU A 125 3.56 -11.86 -6.26
C LEU A 125 2.60 -11.50 -7.41
N PHE A 126 3.10 -11.46 -8.66
CA PHE A 126 2.38 -11.36 -9.95
C PHE A 126 0.93 -10.88 -9.89
N ALA A 127 0.72 -9.57 -9.73
CA ALA A 127 -0.63 -9.02 -9.78
C ALA A 127 -0.67 -7.68 -10.53
N ALA A 128 -1.78 -7.45 -11.23
CA ALA A 128 -2.00 -6.22 -11.97
C ALA A 128 -2.17 -5.05 -10.98
N PRO A 129 -1.29 -4.03 -10.99
CA PRO A 129 -1.30 -2.93 -10.01
C PRO A 129 -2.63 -2.19 -9.92
N TYR A 130 -3.34 -2.21 -11.04
CA TYR A 130 -4.54 -1.45 -11.29
C TYR A 130 -5.81 -2.31 -11.13
N GLY A 131 -5.66 -3.64 -11.09
CA GLY A 131 -6.78 -4.60 -11.16
C GLY A 131 -7.72 -4.39 -12.35
N GLU A 132 -8.87 -5.05 -12.31
CA GLU A 132 -10.01 -4.76 -13.19
C GLU A 132 -10.85 -3.67 -12.54
N GLY A 133 -10.60 -2.39 -12.86
CA GLY A 133 -11.45 -1.31 -12.35
C GLY A 133 -10.86 0.08 -12.40
N LEU A 134 -9.53 0.20 -12.41
CA LEU A 134 -8.87 1.50 -12.60
C LEU A 134 -8.52 1.74 -14.06
N ASP A 135 -8.88 2.93 -14.55
CA ASP A 135 -8.43 3.46 -15.82
C ASP A 135 -6.94 3.83 -15.74
N GLN A 136 -6.09 2.93 -16.22
CA GLN A 136 -4.63 3.05 -16.17
C GLN A 136 -4.11 4.28 -16.91
N SER A 137 -4.88 4.83 -17.86
CA SER A 137 -4.49 6.04 -18.60
C SER A 137 -4.60 7.31 -17.75
N LYS A 138 -5.32 7.24 -16.63
CA LYS A 138 -5.61 8.39 -15.75
C LYS A 138 -4.86 8.34 -14.42
N ILE A 139 -4.18 7.24 -14.12
CA ILE A 139 -3.48 7.08 -12.86
C ILE A 139 -2.09 6.51 -13.07
N ASP A 140 -1.11 7.20 -12.51
CA ASP A 140 0.27 6.76 -12.49
C ASP A 140 0.52 6.02 -11.16
N ALA A 141 0.57 4.69 -11.19
CA ALA A 141 0.79 3.89 -9.99
C ALA A 141 2.27 3.65 -9.72
N ILE A 142 2.68 3.88 -8.48
CA ILE A 142 3.95 3.38 -7.98
C ILE A 142 3.76 1.93 -7.57
N THR A 143 4.54 1.03 -8.14
CA THR A 143 4.48 -0.40 -7.83
C THR A 143 5.66 -0.78 -6.97
N SER A 144 5.43 -1.43 -5.83
CA SER A 144 6.51 -1.89 -4.96
C SER A 144 6.22 -3.27 -4.38
N ALA A 145 7.28 -4.06 -4.19
CA ALA A 145 7.18 -5.31 -3.46
C ALA A 145 7.04 -5.01 -1.96
N SER A 146 6.08 -5.65 -1.29
CA SER A 146 6.01 -5.60 0.17
C SER A 146 7.08 -6.54 0.75
N SER A 147 8.30 -6.02 0.93
CA SER A 147 9.48 -6.76 1.39
C SER A 147 10.03 -6.16 2.69
N ASP A 148 10.66 -6.99 3.53
CA ASP A 148 11.43 -6.49 4.68
C ASP A 148 12.82 -5.94 4.27
N ASP A 149 13.10 -5.85 2.98
CA ASP A 149 14.32 -5.28 2.42
C ASP A 149 14.32 -3.74 2.53
N GLU A 150 15.30 -3.22 3.26
CA GLU A 150 15.52 -1.80 3.48
C GLU A 150 15.76 -1.02 2.17
N ALA A 151 16.38 -1.64 1.15
CA ALA A 151 16.58 -0.99 -0.14
C ALA A 151 15.24 -0.75 -0.84
N VAL A 152 14.34 -1.75 -0.78
CA VAL A 152 12.98 -1.63 -1.35
C VAL A 152 12.18 -0.55 -0.62
N LEU A 153 12.31 -0.45 0.71
CA LEU A 153 11.68 0.60 1.51
C LEU A 153 12.13 1.99 1.03
N LYS A 154 13.44 2.22 0.93
CA LYS A 154 14.03 3.51 0.52
C LYS A 154 13.68 3.88 -0.92
N ASP A 155 13.71 2.92 -1.83
CA ASP A 155 13.36 3.17 -3.23
C ASP A 155 11.87 3.53 -3.37
N THR A 156 11.01 2.86 -2.60
CA THR A 156 9.58 3.17 -2.55
C THR A 156 9.32 4.55 -1.96
N GLU A 157 9.96 4.87 -0.83
CA GLU A 157 9.89 6.18 -0.19
C GLU A 157 10.29 7.27 -1.18
N LYS A 158 11.44 7.14 -1.83
CA LYS A 158 11.93 8.11 -2.80
C LYS A 158 10.97 8.31 -3.96
N ALA A 159 10.41 7.22 -4.51
CA ALA A 159 9.45 7.29 -5.61
C ALA A 159 8.17 8.03 -5.20
N VAL A 160 7.65 7.74 -3.99
CA VAL A 160 6.45 8.38 -3.46
C VAL A 160 6.69 9.85 -3.18
N VAL A 161 7.80 10.20 -2.51
CA VAL A 161 8.18 11.60 -2.25
C VAL A 161 8.30 12.37 -3.57
N SER A 162 9.03 11.84 -4.55
CA SER A 162 9.20 12.48 -5.86
C SER A 162 7.84 12.74 -6.53
N LYS A 163 6.91 11.77 -6.47
CA LYS A 163 5.56 11.96 -6.99
C LYS A 163 4.74 12.99 -6.24
N VAL A 164 4.80 12.99 -4.91
CA VAL A 164 4.15 14.01 -4.09
C VAL A 164 4.68 15.39 -4.44
N MET A 165 6.01 15.59 -4.51
CA MET A 165 6.59 16.88 -4.88
C MET A 165 6.15 17.34 -6.27
N LYS A 166 6.07 16.42 -7.25
CA LYS A 166 5.55 16.72 -8.59
C LYS A 166 4.09 17.17 -8.54
N VAL A 167 3.24 16.51 -7.76
CA VAL A 167 1.83 16.91 -7.56
C VAL A 167 1.74 18.31 -6.93
N LEU A 168 2.64 18.61 -5.98
CA LEU A 168 2.74 19.91 -5.32
C LEU A 168 3.34 21.00 -6.22
N GLY A 169 3.92 20.65 -7.37
CA GLY A 169 4.61 21.60 -8.26
C GLY A 169 5.93 22.12 -7.70
N ILE A 170 6.54 21.42 -6.74
CA ILE A 170 7.82 21.77 -6.12
C ILE A 170 8.93 21.01 -6.84
N ALA A 171 9.90 21.72 -7.40
CA ALA A 171 11.07 21.11 -8.05
C ALA A 171 11.94 20.38 -7.00
N GLU A 172 12.42 19.18 -7.35
CA GLU A 172 13.32 18.35 -6.51
C GLU A 172 14.75 18.87 -6.44
#